data_AF-A0A7X9EHC8-F1
#
_entry.id   AF-A0A7X9EHC8-F1
#
_cell.length_a   1.000
_cell.length_b   1.000
_cell.length_c   1.000
_cell.angle_alpha   90.00
_cell.angle_beta   90.00
_cell.angle_gamma   90.00
#
_symmetry.space_group_name_H-M   'P 1'
#
loop_
_entity.id
_entity.type
_entity.pdbx_description
1 polymer ?
#
loop_
_entity_poly.entity_id
_entity_poly.type
_entity_poly.pdbx_seq_one_letter_code
_entity_poly.pdbx_strand_id
1 'polypeptide(L)'
;KSGRVENKEGVLITHGTDTLSWALAYLRYSLKGLKSNVAVTGSQIPLEGTFSPSDAIGNLRTAVYLLSKLKPPHLFAVFNNGKDVFSGRLTKFRKWDVDAFEGRLAAKVTHEGLKILRDDWRLIPYKDQKLEKLHLLKTGGTIESQKSGKGGLAPKGDFVYEYIKNNLKDHFEKVVKYELFSLDSSDLSFEEWEAIAKRIEKLGLAQCDPKFDKEVKPIFVNPLFTSKDYEKLFEMCGNAAVLLGYGAGNANTLEKSARSILPPLKKAVKEGKYVAVTSQVPLELYDAEYESGRKLIEFGGIPCGDLSFSDAQVKLSYILGHKEVLKTISRRENVDYEVLLISSFLSGVTLTKNQSEEIAKRLKKERKGKIGLLEYDPFVSNSFEKGAGLVVSKIKSI
;
A
#
# COMPACT_ATOMS: atom_id res chain seq x y z
N LYS A 1 20.87 -5.77 23.66
CA LYS A 1 20.11 -5.30 24.86
C LYS A 1 18.63 -5.61 24.65
N SER A 2 18.12 -6.71 25.21
CA SER A 2 16.68 -7.03 25.24
C SER A 2 16.04 -6.25 26.39
N GLY A 3 15.74 -4.97 26.15
CA GLY A 3 15.03 -4.08 27.07
C GLY A 3 13.53 -3.99 26.74
N ARG A 4 12.80 -3.09 27.40
CA ARG A 4 11.42 -2.70 27.02
C ARG A 4 11.41 -2.04 25.64
N VAL A 5 10.31 -2.13 24.89
CA VAL A 5 10.15 -1.26 23.71
C VAL A 5 10.01 0.18 24.19
N GLU A 6 10.67 1.10 23.48
CA GLU A 6 10.67 2.53 23.79
C GLU A 6 9.38 3.24 23.35
N ASN A 7 8.45 2.56 22.67
CA ASN A 7 7.16 3.13 22.32
C ASN A 7 6.19 3.01 23.52
N LYS A 8 6.03 4.11 24.25
CA LYS A 8 5.06 4.24 25.34
C LYS A 8 3.61 4.21 24.85
N GLU A 9 3.39 4.55 23.59
CA GLU A 9 2.06 4.61 22.98
C GLU A 9 1.94 3.63 21.80
N GLY A 10 0.71 3.38 21.36
CA GLY A 10 0.35 2.56 20.19
C GLY A 10 -0.92 3.08 19.53
N VAL A 11 -1.05 2.92 18.22
CA VAL A 11 -2.23 3.35 17.46
C VAL A 11 -2.90 2.16 16.79
N LEU A 12 -4.17 1.92 17.09
CA LEU A 12 -5.02 0.95 16.41
C LEU A 12 -6.05 1.70 15.57
N ILE A 13 -6.09 1.43 14.27
CA ILE A 13 -7.07 1.96 13.33
C ILE A 13 -8.02 0.84 12.97
N THR A 14 -9.31 0.99 13.24
CA THR A 14 -10.33 0.14 12.61
C THR A 14 -10.65 0.70 11.24
N HIS A 15 -10.82 -0.17 10.24
CA HIS A 15 -11.10 0.21 8.86
C HIS A 15 -11.95 -0.86 8.16
N GLY A 16 -12.86 -0.44 7.29
CA GLY A 16 -13.62 -1.36 6.43
C GLY A 16 -12.72 -2.05 5.39
N THR A 17 -13.09 -3.24 4.93
CA THR A 17 -12.13 -4.09 4.19
C THR A 17 -12.01 -3.74 2.70
N ASP A 18 -12.99 -3.08 2.08
CA ASP A 18 -13.00 -2.90 0.61
C ASP A 18 -11.90 -1.99 0.08
N THR A 19 -11.59 -0.90 0.80
CA THR A 19 -10.55 0.06 0.40
C THR A 19 -9.29 -0.01 1.27
N LEU A 20 -9.19 -1.02 2.14
CA LEU A 20 -8.10 -1.14 3.11
C LEU A 20 -6.72 -1.24 2.47
N SER A 21 -6.62 -1.92 1.33
CA SER A 21 -5.38 -2.03 0.56
C SER A 21 -4.82 -0.66 0.15
N TRP A 22 -5.68 0.26 -0.29
CA TRP A 22 -5.28 1.64 -0.60
C TRP A 22 -4.97 2.44 0.65
N ALA A 23 -5.79 2.32 1.69
CA ALA A 23 -5.57 3.02 2.96
C ALA A 23 -4.20 2.65 3.57
N LEU A 24 -3.86 1.36 3.60
CA LEU A 24 -2.56 0.90 4.09
C LEU A 24 -1.41 1.47 3.24
N ALA A 25 -1.52 1.40 1.92
CA ALA A 25 -0.51 1.97 1.03
C ALA A 25 -0.36 3.49 1.25
N TYR A 26 -1.47 4.22 1.39
CA TYR A 26 -1.47 5.67 1.60
C TYR A 26 -0.80 6.03 2.92
N LEU A 27 -1.17 5.35 4.01
CA LEU A 27 -0.58 5.57 5.33
C LEU A 27 0.92 5.26 5.35
N ARG A 28 1.37 4.24 4.60
CA ARG A 28 2.81 3.90 4.49
C ARG A 28 3.63 5.00 3.84
N TYR A 29 3.11 5.71 2.85
CA TYR A 29 3.83 6.82 2.23
C TYR A 29 3.58 8.15 2.93
N SER A 30 2.44 8.37 3.59
CA SER A 30 2.16 9.65 4.25
C SER A 30 2.81 9.76 5.64
N LEU A 31 2.93 8.66 6.41
CA LEU A 31 3.47 8.71 7.77
C LEU A 31 5.00 8.58 7.80
N LYS A 32 5.69 9.67 8.12
CA LYS A 32 7.16 9.70 8.24
C LYS A 32 7.62 9.66 9.69
N GLY A 33 8.76 9.01 9.93
CA GLY A 33 9.43 9.03 11.23
C GLY A 33 8.57 8.50 12.38
N LEU A 34 7.94 7.32 12.18
CA LEU A 34 7.11 6.66 13.19
C LEU A 34 7.86 6.55 14.53
N LYS A 35 7.26 7.10 15.59
CA LYS A 35 7.73 6.99 16.98
C LYS A 35 7.02 5.87 17.75
N SER A 36 5.96 5.32 17.17
CA SER A 36 5.10 4.30 17.75
C SER A 36 4.61 3.35 16.67
N ASN A 37 4.32 2.11 17.07
CA ASN A 37 3.64 1.15 16.20
C ASN A 37 2.24 1.65 15.85
N VAL A 38 1.82 1.37 14.61
CA VAL A 38 0.50 1.67 14.07
C VAL A 38 -0.05 0.40 13.44
N ALA A 39 -1.22 -0.05 13.88
CA ALA A 39 -1.88 -1.23 13.35
C ALA A 39 -3.19 -0.82 12.67
N VAL A 40 -3.43 -1.34 11.46
CA VAL A 40 -4.71 -1.22 10.75
C VAL A 40 -5.39 -2.58 10.78
N THR A 41 -6.67 -2.61 11.11
CA THR A 41 -7.43 -3.87 11.17
C THR A 41 -8.90 -3.63 10.84
N GLY A 42 -9.60 -4.71 10.51
CA GLY A 42 -11.05 -4.74 10.31
C GLY A 42 -11.57 -6.15 10.56
N SER A 43 -12.74 -6.47 10.03
CA SER A 43 -13.27 -7.83 10.03
C SER A 43 -14.28 -8.05 8.92
N GLN A 44 -14.49 -9.32 8.57
CA GLN A 44 -15.49 -9.77 7.62
C GLN A 44 -16.81 -10.06 8.33
N ILE A 45 -16.73 -10.54 9.57
CA ILE A 45 -17.87 -10.81 10.44
C ILE A 45 -17.89 -9.73 11.54
N PRO A 46 -19.02 -9.04 11.78
CA PRO A 46 -19.11 -8.07 12.86
C PRO A 46 -18.74 -8.65 14.22
N LEU A 47 -18.17 -7.85 15.11
CA LEU A 47 -17.72 -8.33 16.41
C LEU A 47 -18.86 -8.89 17.27
N GLU A 48 -20.06 -8.34 17.15
CA GLU A 48 -21.27 -8.81 17.84
C GLU A 48 -22.09 -9.83 17.00
N GLY A 49 -21.45 -10.49 16.03
CA GLY A 49 -22.10 -11.49 15.18
C GLY A 49 -22.73 -12.62 16.00
N THR A 50 -24.01 -12.92 15.74
CA THR A 50 -24.80 -13.87 16.54
C THR A 50 -24.62 -15.35 16.17
N PHE A 51 -24.17 -15.65 14.94
CA PHE A 51 -24.21 -17.03 14.41
C PHE A 51 -22.84 -17.66 14.10
N SER A 52 -21.80 -16.86 13.90
CA SER A 52 -20.44 -17.34 13.60
C SER A 52 -19.42 -16.57 14.43
N PRO A 53 -18.35 -17.23 14.92
CA PRO A 53 -17.25 -16.53 15.60
C PRO A 53 -16.66 -15.45 14.70
N SER A 54 -16.54 -14.23 15.22
CA SER A 54 -16.01 -13.10 14.46
C SER A 54 -14.48 -13.18 14.31
N ASP A 55 -13.98 -12.95 13.10
CA ASP A 55 -12.55 -12.80 12.81
C ASP A 55 -11.95 -11.53 13.43
N ALA A 56 -12.80 -10.57 13.85
CA ALA A 56 -12.38 -9.39 14.60
C ALA A 56 -11.63 -9.75 15.87
N ILE A 57 -12.01 -10.83 16.55
CA ILE A 57 -11.39 -11.28 17.81
C ILE A 57 -9.90 -11.59 17.59
N GLY A 58 -9.59 -12.40 16.57
CA GLY A 58 -8.22 -12.74 16.23
C GLY A 58 -7.44 -11.51 15.76
N ASN A 59 -8.05 -10.71 14.87
CA ASN A 59 -7.38 -9.54 14.30
C ASN A 59 -7.02 -8.51 15.40
N LEU A 60 -7.96 -8.18 16.31
CA LEU A 60 -7.74 -7.24 17.42
C LEU A 60 -6.69 -7.75 18.41
N ARG A 61 -6.72 -9.04 18.76
CA ARG A 61 -5.74 -9.65 19.68
C ARG A 61 -4.31 -9.51 19.15
N THR A 62 -4.08 -9.95 17.92
CA THR A 62 -2.75 -9.89 17.31
C THR A 62 -2.28 -8.45 17.09
N ALA A 63 -3.18 -7.54 16.67
CA ALA A 63 -2.85 -6.13 16.49
C ALA A 63 -2.41 -5.47 17.81
N VAL A 64 -3.22 -5.56 18.87
CA VAL A 64 -2.91 -4.94 20.17
C VAL A 64 -1.68 -5.56 20.81
N TYR A 65 -1.49 -6.87 20.69
CA TYR A 65 -0.27 -7.54 21.13
C TYR A 65 0.98 -6.91 20.49
N LEU A 66 1.00 -6.82 19.16
CA LEU A 66 2.14 -6.29 18.42
C LEU A 66 2.43 -4.82 18.68
N LEU A 67 1.39 -3.99 18.87
CA LEU A 67 1.55 -2.58 19.23
C LEU A 67 2.45 -2.40 20.45
N SER A 68 2.36 -3.31 21.43
CA SER A 68 3.11 -3.28 22.68
C SER A 68 4.48 -3.99 22.65
N LYS A 69 4.84 -4.70 21.57
CA LYS A 69 6.01 -5.61 21.57
C LYS A 69 6.98 -5.42 20.41
N LEU A 70 6.59 -4.75 19.33
CA LEU A 70 7.40 -4.66 18.11
C LEU A 70 8.42 -3.50 18.16
N LYS A 71 9.67 -3.78 17.77
CA LYS A 71 10.75 -2.78 17.56
C LYS A 71 11.47 -3.02 16.21
N PRO A 72 11.89 -1.96 15.49
CA PRO A 72 11.52 -0.55 15.68
C PRO A 72 10.01 -0.31 15.43
N PRO A 73 9.50 0.93 15.62
CA PRO A 73 8.13 1.25 15.25
C PRO A 73 7.80 0.95 13.79
N HIS A 74 6.68 0.25 13.55
CA HIS A 74 6.20 -0.07 12.21
C HIS A 74 4.71 0.22 12.04
N LEU A 75 4.32 0.46 10.78
CA LEU A 75 2.92 0.45 10.33
C LEU A 75 2.63 -0.91 9.69
N PHE A 76 1.53 -1.55 10.09
CA PHE A 76 1.15 -2.86 9.58
C PHE A 76 -0.35 -3.10 9.61
N ALA A 77 -0.82 -4.07 8.83
CA ALA A 77 -2.19 -4.55 8.88
C ALA A 77 -2.27 -5.96 9.48
N VAL A 78 -3.36 -6.28 10.18
CA VAL A 78 -3.58 -7.62 10.75
C VAL A 78 -4.92 -8.16 10.26
N PHE A 79 -4.89 -9.31 9.60
CA PHE A 79 -6.06 -9.95 9.01
C PHE A 79 -5.95 -11.49 9.04
N ASN A 80 -6.89 -12.17 8.36
CA ASN A 80 -6.95 -13.62 8.26
C ASN A 80 -7.14 -14.27 9.64
N ASN A 81 -8.14 -13.74 10.38
CA ASN A 81 -8.45 -14.10 11.77
C ASN A 81 -7.23 -13.98 12.72
N GLY A 82 -6.48 -12.89 12.56
CA GLY A 82 -5.31 -12.57 13.36
C GLY A 82 -4.07 -13.38 13.02
N LYS A 83 -4.12 -14.24 12.00
CA LYS A 83 -3.01 -15.12 11.63
C LYS A 83 -1.92 -14.39 10.89
N ASP A 84 -2.28 -13.45 10.02
CA ASP A 84 -1.33 -12.83 9.10
C ASP A 84 -1.16 -11.34 9.41
N VAL A 85 0.10 -10.90 9.46
CA VAL A 85 0.49 -9.52 9.69
C VAL A 85 1.22 -9.01 8.46
N PHE A 86 0.68 -8.00 7.81
CA PHE A 86 1.13 -7.50 6.52
C PHE A 86 1.87 -6.18 6.66
N SER A 87 3.01 -6.07 5.97
CA SER A 87 3.82 -4.84 5.88
C SER A 87 3.51 -3.97 4.65
N GLY A 88 2.70 -4.47 3.71
CA GLY A 88 2.36 -3.81 2.44
C GLY A 88 2.00 -4.82 1.35
N ARG A 89 1.88 -4.37 0.10
CA ARG A 89 1.48 -5.21 -1.05
C ARG A 89 0.12 -5.88 -0.86
N LEU A 90 -0.77 -5.21 -0.15
CA LEU A 90 -1.99 -5.85 0.34
C LEU A 90 -3.04 -5.89 -0.78
N THR A 91 -3.65 -7.05 -0.99
CA THR A 91 -4.75 -7.26 -1.94
C THR A 91 -5.89 -7.98 -1.24
N LYS A 92 -7.11 -7.41 -1.32
CA LYS A 92 -8.32 -8.14 -0.96
C LYS A 92 -8.71 -9.05 -2.11
N PHE A 93 -8.75 -10.36 -1.87
CA PHE A 93 -9.06 -11.35 -2.91
C PHE A 93 -10.27 -12.22 -2.60
N ARG A 94 -10.78 -12.21 -1.36
CA ARG A 94 -12.06 -12.83 -0.99
C ARG A 94 -13.02 -11.84 -0.35
N LYS A 95 -14.30 -11.96 -0.71
CA LYS A 95 -15.35 -11.04 -0.27
C LYS A 95 -15.97 -11.39 1.09
N TRP A 96 -16.08 -12.67 1.43
CA TRP A 96 -16.81 -13.14 2.63
C TRP A 96 -15.96 -13.99 3.58
N ASP A 97 -14.93 -14.66 3.06
CA ASP A 97 -14.08 -15.54 3.86
C ASP A 97 -13.21 -14.74 4.82
N VAL A 98 -12.91 -15.31 5.98
CA VAL A 98 -12.05 -14.69 6.99
C VAL A 98 -10.61 -14.53 6.50
N ASP A 99 -10.14 -15.44 5.63
CA ASP A 99 -8.86 -15.37 4.93
C ASP A 99 -9.02 -14.49 3.67
N ALA A 100 -9.26 -13.20 3.89
CA ALA A 100 -9.68 -12.24 2.86
C ALA A 100 -8.52 -11.56 2.11
N PHE A 101 -7.33 -11.52 2.71
CA PHE A 101 -6.21 -10.71 2.25
C PHE A 101 -4.94 -11.50 2.01
N GLU A 102 -4.20 -11.09 0.99
CA GLU A 102 -2.84 -11.53 0.70
C GLU A 102 -1.92 -10.31 0.58
N GLY A 103 -0.62 -10.51 0.79
CA GLY A 103 0.37 -9.44 0.65
C GLY A 103 1.71 -9.77 1.27
N ARG A 104 2.58 -8.76 1.43
CA ARG A 104 3.93 -8.92 1.97
C ARG A 104 3.87 -9.15 3.48
N LEU A 105 3.94 -10.42 3.87
CA LEU A 105 3.94 -10.84 5.27
C LEU A 105 5.14 -10.28 6.03
N ALA A 106 4.88 -9.90 7.27
CA ALA A 106 5.85 -9.39 8.23
C ALA A 106 5.95 -10.27 9.47
N ALA A 107 4.82 -10.84 9.87
CA ALA A 107 4.74 -11.86 10.89
C ALA A 107 3.55 -12.79 10.62
N LYS A 108 3.58 -13.98 11.21
CA LYS A 108 2.52 -14.97 11.12
C LYS A 108 2.32 -15.67 12.45
N VAL A 109 1.07 -15.82 12.88
CA VAL A 109 0.71 -16.65 14.03
C VAL A 109 0.62 -18.10 13.58
N THR A 110 1.41 -18.96 14.21
CA THR A 110 1.40 -20.41 14.03
C THR A 110 0.99 -21.10 15.34
N HIS A 111 0.91 -22.43 15.32
CA HIS A 111 0.68 -23.22 16.54
C HIS A 111 1.81 -23.08 17.58
N GLU A 112 3.00 -22.67 17.15
CA GLU A 112 4.16 -22.42 18.01
C GLU A 112 4.18 -20.99 18.59
N GLY A 113 3.28 -20.12 18.12
CA GLY A 113 3.20 -18.71 18.50
C GLY A 113 3.42 -17.76 17.33
N LEU A 114 3.71 -16.49 17.65
CA LEU A 114 3.94 -15.46 16.63
C LEU A 114 5.37 -15.53 16.08
N LYS A 115 5.49 -15.85 14.79
CA LYS A 115 6.76 -15.87 14.05
C LYS A 115 6.95 -14.56 13.27
N ILE A 116 8.02 -13.82 13.55
CA ILE A 116 8.45 -12.69 12.72
C ILE A 116 9.14 -13.23 11.46
N LEU A 117 8.76 -12.72 10.29
CA LEU A 117 9.26 -13.16 8.98
C LEU A 117 10.20 -12.15 8.33
N ARG A 118 10.24 -10.92 8.85
CA ARG A 118 11.10 -9.84 8.37
C ARG A 118 12.28 -9.64 9.28
N ASP A 119 13.48 -9.54 8.71
CA ASP A 119 14.73 -9.40 9.48
C ASP A 119 14.87 -8.03 10.18
N ASP A 120 14.19 -7.01 9.66
CA ASP A 120 14.16 -5.67 10.24
C ASP A 120 13.17 -5.53 11.41
N TRP A 121 12.33 -6.54 11.64
CA TRP A 121 11.34 -6.56 12.72
C TRP A 121 11.83 -7.40 13.88
N ARG A 122 11.59 -6.93 15.11
CA ARG A 122 12.00 -7.65 16.32
C ARG A 122 10.89 -7.64 17.35
N LEU A 123 10.53 -8.81 17.85
CA LEU A 123 9.62 -8.95 18.97
C LEU A 123 10.40 -8.86 20.28
N ILE A 124 9.94 -8.01 21.18
CA ILE A 124 10.50 -7.88 22.53
C ILE A 124 9.67 -8.74 23.50
N PRO A 125 10.25 -9.80 24.11
CA PRO A 125 9.50 -10.79 24.89
C PRO A 125 9.18 -10.35 26.33
N TYR A 126 9.34 -9.06 26.67
CA TYR A 126 9.17 -8.58 28.05
C TYR A 126 7.72 -8.78 28.51
N LYS A 127 7.49 -9.73 29.43
CA LYS A 127 6.16 -10.24 29.81
C LYS A 127 5.21 -9.13 30.27
N ASP A 128 5.66 -8.22 31.14
CA ASP A 128 4.82 -7.16 31.73
C ASP A 128 4.83 -5.85 30.93
N GLN A 129 5.17 -5.90 29.64
CA GLN A 129 5.20 -4.68 28.84
C GLN A 129 3.77 -4.28 28.44
N LYS A 130 3.37 -3.12 28.93
CA LYS A 130 2.13 -2.42 28.58
C LYS A 130 2.45 -1.09 27.88
N LEU A 131 1.57 -0.67 26.99
CA LEU A 131 1.53 0.71 26.50
C LEU A 131 1.00 1.61 27.62
N GLU A 132 1.58 2.78 27.84
CA GLU A 132 0.97 3.83 28.67
C GLU A 132 -0.37 4.26 28.04
N LYS A 133 -0.44 4.30 26.70
CA LYS A 133 -1.65 4.70 25.97
C LYS A 133 -1.85 3.94 24.66
N LEU A 134 -3.02 3.35 24.49
CA LEU A 134 -3.53 2.83 23.22
C LEU A 134 -4.52 3.82 22.62
N HIS A 135 -4.20 4.37 21.45
CA HIS A 135 -5.11 5.24 20.69
C HIS A 135 -5.93 4.39 19.72
N LEU A 136 -7.24 4.35 19.90
CA LEU A 136 -8.17 3.68 19.00
C LEU A 136 -8.80 4.73 18.06
N LEU A 137 -8.44 4.67 16.78
CA LEU A 137 -8.97 5.54 15.72
C LEU A 137 -10.06 4.75 14.97
N LYS A 138 -11.31 5.17 15.13
CA LYS A 138 -12.47 4.54 14.51
C LYS A 138 -12.85 5.26 13.23
N THR A 139 -13.01 4.48 12.15
CA THR A 139 -13.41 4.97 10.83
C THR A 139 -14.74 4.38 10.34
N GLY A 140 -15.35 3.45 11.08
CA GLY A 140 -16.52 2.68 10.68
C GLY A 140 -16.18 1.25 10.19
N GLY A 141 -17.01 0.73 9.29
CA GLY A 141 -16.88 -0.61 8.71
C GLY A 141 -17.55 -1.74 9.51
N THR A 142 -17.57 -2.93 8.89
CA THR A 142 -18.27 -4.14 9.37
C THR A 142 -17.95 -4.53 10.82
N ILE A 143 -16.72 -4.28 11.27
CA ILE A 143 -16.26 -4.64 12.62
C ILE A 143 -17.09 -3.99 13.74
N GLU A 144 -17.71 -2.85 13.48
CA GLU A 144 -18.57 -2.10 14.42
C GLU A 144 -20.06 -2.10 14.03
N SER A 145 -20.43 -2.87 13.02
CA SER A 145 -21.80 -2.89 12.52
C SER A 145 -22.70 -3.85 13.28
N GLN A 146 -23.95 -3.44 13.52
CA GLN A 146 -25.06 -4.32 13.91
C GLN A 146 -26.02 -4.53 12.75
N LYS A 147 -26.76 -5.65 12.76
CA LYS A 147 -27.89 -5.83 11.85
C LYS A 147 -28.95 -4.76 12.15
N SER A 148 -29.20 -3.88 11.19
CA SER A 148 -30.33 -2.95 11.24
C SER A 148 -31.65 -3.70 10.99
N GLY A 149 -32.75 -3.16 11.54
CA GLY A 149 -34.09 -3.73 11.36
C GLY A 149 -34.60 -3.78 9.92
N LYS A 150 -33.87 -3.19 8.95
CA LYS A 150 -34.16 -3.27 7.51
C LYS A 150 -33.28 -4.29 6.76
N GLY A 151 -32.52 -5.13 7.46
CA GLY A 151 -31.74 -6.23 6.86
C GLY A 151 -30.31 -5.88 6.42
N GLY A 152 -29.90 -4.61 6.49
CA GLY A 152 -28.51 -4.18 6.26
C GLY A 152 -27.67 -4.08 7.54
N LEU A 153 -26.34 -4.08 7.44
CA LEU A 153 -25.43 -3.78 8.55
C LEU A 153 -25.22 -2.26 8.65
N ALA A 154 -25.34 -1.68 9.85
CA ALA A 154 -25.06 -0.27 10.08
C ALA A 154 -24.14 -0.11 11.31
N PRO A 155 -23.14 0.80 11.28
CA PRO A 155 -22.28 1.05 12.41
C PRO A 155 -23.09 1.67 13.56
N LYS A 156 -23.24 0.94 14.66
CA LYS A 156 -23.99 1.39 15.85
C LYS A 156 -23.41 0.74 17.10
N GLY A 157 -22.49 1.41 17.79
CA GLY A 157 -22.03 1.00 19.12
C GLY A 157 -20.54 1.22 19.39
N ASP A 158 -20.11 0.80 20.57
CA ASP A 158 -18.73 0.89 21.05
C ASP A 158 -18.07 -0.49 21.25
N PHE A 159 -18.52 -1.50 20.50
CA PHE A 159 -18.12 -2.90 20.72
C PHE A 159 -16.62 -3.12 20.66
N VAL A 160 -15.93 -2.52 19.70
CA VAL A 160 -14.47 -2.67 19.59
C VAL A 160 -13.78 -2.05 20.80
N TYR A 161 -14.21 -0.85 21.21
CA TYR A 161 -13.68 -0.18 22.39
C TYR A 161 -13.93 -1.00 23.66
N GLU A 162 -15.15 -1.47 23.88
CA GLU A 162 -15.52 -2.29 25.03
C GLU A 162 -14.79 -3.64 25.02
N TYR A 163 -14.67 -4.29 23.86
CA TYR A 163 -13.91 -5.54 23.73
C TYR A 163 -12.45 -5.33 24.11
N ILE A 164 -11.78 -4.31 23.57
CA ILE A 164 -10.38 -3.98 23.87
C ILE A 164 -10.23 -3.70 25.37
N LYS A 165 -11.09 -2.86 25.94
CA LYS A 165 -11.05 -2.48 27.35
C LYS A 165 -11.25 -3.67 28.30
N ASN A 166 -12.15 -4.58 27.97
CA ASN A 166 -12.51 -5.69 28.85
C ASN A 166 -11.61 -6.92 28.67
N ASN A 167 -11.12 -7.18 27.45
CA ASN A 167 -10.41 -8.41 27.10
C ASN A 167 -8.91 -8.23 26.84
N LEU A 168 -8.44 -7.00 26.57
CA LEU A 168 -7.04 -6.73 26.18
C LEU A 168 -6.32 -5.73 27.10
N LYS A 169 -6.89 -5.44 28.28
CA LYS A 169 -6.34 -4.52 29.31
C LYS A 169 -4.93 -4.87 29.82
N ASP A 170 -4.45 -6.07 29.57
CA ASP A 170 -3.09 -6.47 29.94
C ASP A 170 -2.02 -5.94 28.99
N HIS A 171 -2.40 -5.30 27.89
CA HIS A 171 -1.47 -4.71 26.92
C HIS A 171 -1.31 -3.19 27.04
N PHE A 172 -2.14 -2.52 27.83
CA PHE A 172 -2.10 -1.06 27.98
C PHE A 172 -2.61 -0.59 29.35
N GLU A 173 -2.22 0.59 29.78
CA GLU A 173 -2.72 1.25 30.99
C GLU A 173 -4.01 2.03 30.71
N LYS A 174 -4.05 2.75 29.58
CA LYS A 174 -5.20 3.55 29.16
C LYS A 174 -5.49 3.35 27.67
N VAL A 175 -6.77 3.23 27.32
CA VAL A 175 -7.25 3.33 25.93
C VAL A 175 -7.94 4.68 25.72
N VAL A 176 -7.64 5.36 24.62
CA VAL A 176 -8.26 6.63 24.21
C VAL A 176 -8.91 6.44 22.85
N LYS A 177 -10.22 6.65 22.79
CA LYS A 177 -11.04 6.47 21.58
C LYS A 177 -11.16 7.79 20.82
N TYR A 178 -10.99 7.74 19.50
CA TYR A 178 -11.21 8.83 18.56
C TYR A 178 -12.18 8.38 17.49
N GLU A 179 -13.39 8.96 17.48
CA GLU A 179 -14.34 8.82 16.38
C GLU A 179 -13.90 9.78 15.26
N LEU A 180 -13.21 9.28 14.22
CA LEU A 180 -12.85 10.15 13.09
C LEU A 180 -14.03 10.32 12.15
N PHE A 181 -14.66 9.20 11.80
CA PHE A 181 -15.86 9.14 10.97
C PHE A 181 -16.50 7.74 11.12
N SER A 182 -17.72 7.59 10.60
CA SER A 182 -18.48 6.34 10.60
C SER A 182 -19.02 6.10 9.20
N LEU A 183 -18.13 5.67 8.30
CA LEU A 183 -18.40 5.51 6.87
C LEU A 183 -18.19 4.05 6.45
N ASP A 184 -18.86 3.66 5.37
CA ASP A 184 -18.52 2.43 4.66
C ASP A 184 -17.16 2.60 3.97
N SER A 185 -16.37 1.53 3.87
CA SER A 185 -15.06 1.63 3.20
C SER A 185 -15.18 2.08 1.73
N SER A 186 -16.29 1.83 1.07
CA SER A 186 -16.57 2.26 -0.30
C SER A 186 -16.69 3.78 -0.44
N ASP A 187 -17.01 4.47 0.66
CA ASP A 187 -17.10 5.93 0.74
C ASP A 187 -15.79 6.56 1.26
N LEU A 188 -14.76 5.75 1.57
CA LEU A 188 -13.45 6.24 2.00
C LEU A 188 -12.53 6.48 0.81
N SER A 189 -11.90 7.64 0.82
CA SER A 189 -11.00 8.11 -0.23
C SER A 189 -9.74 8.76 0.34
N PHE A 190 -8.97 9.46 -0.50
CA PHE A 190 -7.72 10.09 -0.11
C PHE A 190 -7.89 11.06 1.06
N GLU A 191 -8.99 11.80 1.08
CA GLU A 191 -9.34 12.79 2.10
C GLU A 191 -9.48 12.14 3.50
N GLU A 192 -10.15 11.00 3.57
CA GLU A 192 -10.35 10.26 4.82
C GLU A 192 -9.06 9.61 5.30
N TRP A 193 -8.25 9.05 4.39
CA TRP A 193 -6.94 8.49 4.74
C TRP A 193 -5.95 9.58 5.19
N GLU A 194 -6.01 10.76 4.59
CA GLU A 194 -5.27 11.95 5.02
C GLU A 194 -5.69 12.38 6.43
N ALA A 195 -6.99 12.35 6.74
CA ALA A 195 -7.49 12.67 8.07
C ALA A 195 -6.97 11.71 9.14
N ILE A 196 -6.86 10.41 8.83
CA ILE A 196 -6.23 9.41 9.70
C ILE A 196 -4.75 9.77 9.92
N ALA A 197 -3.99 10.04 8.85
CA ALA A 197 -2.57 10.37 8.95
C ALA A 197 -2.33 11.65 9.76
N LYS A 198 -3.11 12.71 9.50
CA LYS A 198 -3.09 13.98 10.25
C LYS A 198 -3.49 13.79 11.73
N ARG A 199 -4.38 12.86 12.05
CA ARG A 199 -4.69 12.54 13.45
C ARG A 199 -3.45 11.98 14.15
N ILE A 200 -2.72 11.06 13.52
CA ILE A 200 -1.51 10.47 14.09
C ILE A 200 -0.40 11.51 14.26
N GLU A 201 -0.28 12.44 13.31
CA GLU A 201 0.61 13.60 13.44
C GLU A 201 0.23 14.50 14.62
N LYS A 202 -1.05 14.81 14.83
CA LYS A 202 -1.53 15.58 15.99
C LYS A 202 -1.25 14.89 17.32
N LEU A 203 -1.11 13.56 17.35
CA LEU A 203 -0.67 12.80 18.53
C LEU A 203 0.85 12.89 18.75
N GLY A 204 1.60 13.48 17.82
CA GLY A 204 3.06 13.60 17.89
C GLY A 204 3.82 12.31 17.55
N LEU A 205 3.13 11.30 17.01
CA LEU A 205 3.64 9.94 16.80
C LEU A 205 4.26 9.72 15.42
N ALA A 206 4.04 10.64 14.48
CA ALA A 206 4.63 10.66 13.13
C ALA A 206 4.55 12.09 12.55
N GLN A 207 5.20 12.33 11.42
CA GLN A 207 4.93 13.47 10.54
C GLN A 207 4.03 13.03 9.38
N CYS A 208 3.14 13.89 8.91
CA CYS A 208 2.27 13.62 7.77
C CYS A 208 2.77 14.32 6.51
N ASP A 209 2.99 13.55 5.44
CA ASP A 209 3.29 14.04 4.09
C ASP A 209 2.11 13.71 3.16
N PRO A 210 1.17 14.64 2.96
CA PRO A 210 -0.10 14.37 2.26
C PRO A 210 -0.02 14.60 0.73
N LYS A 211 1.18 14.74 0.15
CA LYS A 211 1.34 15.11 -1.26
C LYS A 211 1.21 13.90 -2.19
N PHE A 212 0.05 13.79 -2.83
CA PHE A 212 -0.28 12.73 -3.78
C PHE A 212 -0.92 13.33 -5.05
N ASP A 213 -0.56 12.82 -6.22
CA ASP A 213 -1.24 13.12 -7.48
C ASP A 213 -2.52 12.29 -7.58
N LYS A 214 -3.68 12.93 -7.38
CA LYS A 214 -4.99 12.27 -7.35
C LYS A 214 -5.50 11.86 -8.74
N GLU A 215 -4.79 12.26 -9.81
CA GLU A 215 -5.17 11.96 -11.20
C GLU A 215 -4.52 10.69 -11.76
N VAL A 216 -3.87 9.88 -10.91
CA VAL A 216 -3.34 8.56 -11.29
C VAL A 216 -4.48 7.54 -11.32
N LYS A 217 -4.94 7.20 -12.52
CA LYS A 217 -6.14 6.36 -12.73
C LYS A 217 -5.80 4.96 -13.28
N PRO A 218 -6.61 3.94 -12.96
CA PRO A 218 -6.46 2.63 -13.57
C PRO A 218 -7.00 2.60 -15.00
N ILE A 219 -6.35 1.81 -15.85
CA ILE A 219 -6.83 1.45 -17.19
C ILE A 219 -6.84 -0.07 -17.26
N PHE A 220 -8.02 -0.66 -17.40
CA PHE A 220 -8.13 -2.11 -17.62
C PHE A 220 -7.95 -2.41 -19.11
N VAL A 221 -7.05 -3.33 -19.43
CA VAL A 221 -7.02 -3.91 -20.77
C VAL A 221 -8.29 -4.76 -20.94
N ASN A 222 -9.04 -4.55 -22.02
CA ASN A 222 -10.28 -5.27 -22.29
C ASN A 222 -10.37 -5.69 -23.77
N PRO A 223 -10.85 -6.90 -24.10
CA PRO A 223 -10.84 -7.40 -25.47
C PRO A 223 -11.82 -6.62 -26.36
N LEU A 224 -12.79 -5.94 -25.75
CA LEU A 224 -13.78 -5.11 -26.44
C LEU A 224 -13.31 -3.69 -26.67
N PHE A 225 -12.24 -3.23 -26.01
CA PHE A 225 -11.70 -1.89 -26.23
C PHE A 225 -10.99 -1.77 -27.58
N THR A 226 -11.23 -0.64 -28.23
CA THR A 226 -10.53 -0.20 -29.44
C THR A 226 -9.37 0.72 -29.07
N SER A 227 -8.49 1.00 -30.04
CA SER A 227 -7.40 1.98 -29.87
C SER A 227 -7.96 3.36 -29.44
N LYS A 228 -9.11 3.76 -29.99
CA LYS A 228 -9.78 5.03 -29.63
C LYS A 228 -10.31 5.02 -28.20
N ASP A 229 -10.75 3.88 -27.70
CA ASP A 229 -11.20 3.77 -26.30
C ASP A 229 -10.01 3.96 -25.35
N TYR A 230 -8.86 3.33 -25.66
CA TYR A 230 -7.63 3.54 -24.90
C TYR A 230 -7.14 4.99 -24.97
N GLU A 231 -7.22 5.67 -26.12
CA GLU A 231 -6.88 7.10 -26.23
C GLU A 231 -7.71 7.93 -25.25
N LYS A 232 -9.04 7.75 -25.23
CA LYS A 232 -9.93 8.44 -24.29
C LYS A 232 -9.60 8.13 -22.83
N LEU A 233 -9.30 6.87 -22.51
CA LEU A 233 -8.92 6.47 -21.15
C LEU A 233 -7.60 7.15 -20.72
N PHE A 234 -6.62 7.25 -21.60
CA PHE A 234 -5.38 7.99 -21.32
C PHE A 234 -5.62 9.50 -21.20
N GLU A 235 -6.52 10.08 -21.98
CA GLU A 235 -6.90 11.50 -21.88
C GLU A 235 -7.57 11.83 -20.53
N MET A 236 -8.29 10.87 -19.95
CA MET A 236 -8.86 11.02 -18.59
C MET A 236 -7.81 10.96 -17.48
N CYS A 237 -6.60 10.46 -17.77
CA CYS A 237 -5.51 10.38 -16.80
C CYS A 237 -4.70 11.68 -16.75
N GLY A 238 -4.23 12.06 -15.56
CA GLY A 238 -3.34 13.21 -15.39
C GLY A 238 -1.92 12.92 -15.88
N ASN A 239 -0.94 12.99 -14.97
CA ASN A 239 0.46 12.75 -15.30
C ASN A 239 0.79 11.25 -15.46
N ALA A 240 -0.11 10.35 -15.05
CA ALA A 240 0.13 8.92 -15.09
C ALA A 240 -1.12 8.05 -15.07
N ALA A 241 -0.93 6.79 -15.46
CA ALA A 241 -1.93 5.73 -15.41
C ALA A 241 -1.33 4.44 -14.86
N VAL A 242 -2.18 3.57 -14.30
CA VAL A 242 -1.84 2.18 -13.98
C VAL A 242 -2.60 1.26 -14.93
N LEU A 243 -1.89 0.65 -15.86
CA LEU A 243 -2.42 -0.28 -16.84
C LEU A 243 -2.48 -1.70 -16.25
N LEU A 244 -3.68 -2.29 -16.19
CA LEU A 244 -3.91 -3.65 -15.75
C LEU A 244 -4.04 -4.58 -16.97
N GLY A 245 -2.97 -5.30 -17.30
CA GLY A 245 -2.92 -6.29 -18.38
C GLY A 245 -3.48 -7.66 -17.98
N TYR A 246 -3.74 -8.51 -18.97
CA TYR A 246 -4.22 -9.88 -18.75
C TYR A 246 -3.11 -10.80 -18.23
N GLY A 247 -3.46 -11.80 -17.41
CA GLY A 247 -2.54 -12.88 -17.02
C GLY A 247 -1.21 -12.33 -16.52
N ALA A 248 -0.10 -12.65 -17.18
CA ALA A 248 1.23 -12.11 -16.86
C ALA A 248 1.46 -10.62 -17.23
N GLY A 249 0.40 -9.80 -17.28
CA GLY A 249 0.41 -8.37 -17.65
C GLY A 249 0.52 -8.10 -19.17
N ASN A 250 -0.17 -8.92 -19.97
CA ASN A 250 -0.21 -8.83 -21.42
C ASN A 250 -1.31 -7.90 -21.93
N ALA A 251 -1.18 -7.43 -23.16
CA ALA A 251 -2.23 -6.71 -23.88
C ALA A 251 -2.19 -7.02 -25.39
N ASN A 252 -3.23 -6.60 -26.12
CA ASN A 252 -3.14 -6.60 -27.59
C ASN A 252 -2.17 -5.50 -28.04
N THR A 253 -1.01 -5.90 -28.54
CA THR A 253 0.06 -5.01 -29.00
C THR A 253 0.36 -5.16 -30.51
N LEU A 254 -0.57 -5.75 -31.27
CA LEU A 254 -0.44 -5.89 -32.72
C LEU A 254 -0.63 -4.53 -33.39
N GLU A 255 0.39 -3.94 -34.01
CA GLU A 255 0.35 -2.55 -34.50
C GLU A 255 -0.79 -2.25 -35.50
N LYS A 256 -1.16 -3.23 -36.34
CA LYS A 256 -2.23 -3.07 -37.33
C LYS A 256 -3.63 -3.36 -36.79
N SER A 257 -3.74 -3.81 -35.53
CA SER A 257 -5.05 -4.12 -34.94
C SER A 257 -5.75 -2.84 -34.50
N ALA A 258 -7.01 -2.66 -34.90
CA ALA A 258 -7.85 -1.57 -34.39
C ALA A 258 -8.07 -1.65 -32.87
N ARG A 259 -7.73 -2.77 -32.22
CA ARG A 259 -7.85 -3.01 -30.78
C ARG A 259 -6.50 -2.96 -30.04
N SER A 260 -5.44 -2.55 -30.74
CA SER A 260 -4.12 -2.42 -30.15
C SER A 260 -4.06 -1.29 -29.15
N ILE A 261 -3.52 -1.54 -27.96
CA ILE A 261 -3.20 -0.45 -27.02
C ILE A 261 -1.91 0.27 -27.39
N LEU A 262 -1.12 -0.28 -28.33
CA LEU A 262 0.24 0.17 -28.54
C LEU A 262 0.33 1.60 -29.11
N PRO A 263 -0.45 2.02 -30.13
CA PRO A 263 -0.42 3.41 -30.59
C PRO A 263 -0.88 4.42 -29.51
N PRO A 264 -1.99 4.18 -28.78
CA PRO A 264 -2.40 5.03 -27.66
C PRO A 264 -1.36 5.14 -26.55
N LEU A 265 -0.72 4.01 -26.17
CA LEU A 265 0.36 4.00 -25.17
C LEU A 265 1.55 4.84 -25.61
N LYS A 266 2.03 4.64 -26.85
CA LYS A 266 3.14 5.42 -27.44
C LYS A 266 2.82 6.92 -27.43
N LYS A 267 1.58 7.29 -27.78
CA LYS A 267 1.10 8.68 -27.76
C LYS A 267 1.12 9.23 -26.32
N ALA A 268 0.54 8.53 -25.36
CA ALA A 268 0.50 8.94 -23.96
C ALA A 268 1.89 9.16 -23.36
N VAL A 269 2.82 8.23 -23.60
CA VAL A 269 4.21 8.34 -23.14
C VAL A 269 4.92 9.52 -23.79
N LYS A 270 4.73 9.72 -25.11
CA LYS A 270 5.29 10.88 -25.83
C LYS A 270 4.77 12.22 -25.30
N GLU A 271 3.53 12.25 -24.81
CA GLU A 271 2.93 13.40 -24.14
C GLU A 271 3.38 13.56 -22.67
N GLY A 272 4.32 12.73 -22.21
CA GLY A 272 4.90 12.82 -20.87
C GLY A 272 4.14 12.07 -19.79
N LYS A 273 3.18 11.21 -20.14
CA LYS A 273 2.47 10.37 -19.16
C LYS A 273 3.34 9.18 -18.75
N TYR A 274 3.38 8.89 -17.46
CA TYR A 274 3.99 7.67 -16.94
C TYR A 274 2.95 6.55 -16.88
N VAL A 275 3.25 5.39 -17.46
CA VAL A 275 2.31 4.27 -17.49
C VAL A 275 2.91 3.09 -16.73
N ALA A 276 2.45 2.87 -15.50
CA ALA A 276 2.83 1.69 -14.75
C ALA A 276 2.02 0.48 -15.23
N VAL A 277 2.65 -0.68 -15.42
CA VAL A 277 2.02 -1.88 -15.99
C VAL A 277 2.02 -2.99 -14.95
N THR A 278 0.83 -3.52 -14.67
CA THR A 278 0.60 -4.63 -13.74
C THR A 278 -0.40 -5.63 -14.33
N SER A 279 -0.77 -6.65 -13.55
CA SER A 279 -1.75 -7.67 -13.89
C SER A 279 -3.15 -7.36 -13.35
N GLN A 280 -4.18 -7.84 -14.04
CA GLN A 280 -5.54 -8.00 -13.51
C GLN A 280 -5.66 -9.18 -12.54
N VAL A 281 -4.70 -10.12 -12.56
CA VAL A 281 -4.64 -11.26 -11.64
C VAL A 281 -4.19 -10.73 -10.26
N PRO A 282 -5.01 -10.88 -9.21
CA PRO A 282 -4.76 -10.22 -7.93
C PRO A 282 -3.64 -10.82 -7.07
N LEU A 283 -3.28 -12.09 -7.27
CA LEU A 283 -2.43 -12.88 -6.36
C LEU A 283 -1.11 -13.36 -6.98
N GLU A 284 -0.81 -12.96 -8.22
CA GLU A 284 0.39 -13.40 -8.93
C GLU A 284 1.21 -12.19 -9.36
N LEU A 285 2.52 -12.40 -9.51
CA LEU A 285 3.44 -11.36 -9.93
C LEU A 285 3.18 -10.96 -11.38
N TYR A 286 3.44 -9.68 -11.68
CA TYR A 286 3.58 -9.28 -13.07
C TYR A 286 4.94 -9.79 -13.57
N ASP A 287 4.95 -10.62 -14.62
CA ASP A 287 6.17 -11.28 -15.06
C ASP A 287 6.71 -10.81 -16.43
N ALA A 288 5.86 -10.22 -17.27
CA ALA A 288 6.18 -9.85 -18.65
C ALA A 288 6.79 -11.01 -19.47
N GLU A 289 6.26 -12.22 -19.30
CA GLU A 289 6.82 -13.42 -19.95
C GLU A 289 6.69 -13.39 -21.47
N TYR A 290 5.55 -12.93 -21.98
CA TYR A 290 5.22 -12.95 -23.40
C TYR A 290 5.66 -11.66 -24.11
N GLU A 291 5.93 -11.77 -25.41
CA GLU A 291 6.28 -10.64 -26.27
C GLU A 291 5.28 -9.49 -26.15
N SER A 292 3.99 -9.80 -26.02
CA SER A 292 2.93 -8.81 -25.90
C SER A 292 3.02 -7.97 -24.62
N GLY A 293 3.44 -8.55 -23.50
CA GLY A 293 3.74 -7.83 -22.26
C GLY A 293 5.06 -7.07 -22.32
N ARG A 294 6.11 -7.66 -22.93
CA ARG A 294 7.43 -7.00 -23.09
C ARG A 294 7.35 -5.73 -23.94
N LYS A 295 6.55 -5.76 -25.02
CA LYS A 295 6.31 -4.57 -25.86
C LYS A 295 5.75 -3.39 -25.06
N LEU A 296 4.93 -3.63 -24.03
CA LEU A 296 4.42 -2.54 -23.19
C LEU A 296 5.58 -1.81 -22.49
N ILE A 297 6.54 -2.55 -21.95
CA ILE A 297 7.74 -1.97 -21.30
C ILE A 297 8.64 -1.31 -22.36
N GLU A 298 8.88 -1.99 -23.49
CA GLU A 298 9.71 -1.47 -24.59
C GLU A 298 9.24 -0.07 -25.04
N PHE A 299 7.93 0.16 -25.10
CA PHE A 299 7.31 1.38 -25.62
C PHE A 299 6.88 2.38 -24.55
N GLY A 300 7.46 2.29 -23.34
CA GLY A 300 7.32 3.35 -22.33
C GLY A 300 6.66 2.92 -21.02
N GLY A 301 6.10 1.71 -20.97
CA GLY A 301 5.56 1.13 -19.76
C GLY A 301 6.62 0.93 -18.68
N ILE A 302 6.23 1.07 -17.42
CA ILE A 302 7.07 0.86 -16.24
C ILE A 302 6.55 -0.40 -15.52
N PRO A 303 7.34 -1.46 -15.36
CA PRO A 303 6.85 -2.68 -14.74
C PRO A 303 6.60 -2.52 -13.24
N CYS A 304 5.46 -3.00 -12.76
CA CYS A 304 5.11 -2.94 -11.34
C CYS A 304 5.78 -4.01 -10.46
N GLY A 305 6.38 -5.06 -11.03
CA GLY A 305 6.98 -6.15 -10.26
C GLY A 305 6.01 -6.77 -9.26
N ASP A 306 6.41 -6.78 -7.98
CA ASP A 306 5.63 -7.29 -6.84
C ASP A 306 4.63 -6.30 -6.22
N LEU A 307 4.40 -5.15 -6.85
CA LEU A 307 3.37 -4.21 -6.40
C LEU A 307 1.97 -4.79 -6.64
N SER A 308 1.14 -4.82 -5.59
CA SER A 308 -0.31 -4.90 -5.79
C SER A 308 -0.79 -3.68 -6.58
N PHE A 309 -1.95 -3.79 -7.22
CA PHE A 309 -2.52 -2.68 -7.98
C PHE A 309 -2.66 -1.39 -7.12
N SER A 310 -3.19 -1.52 -5.91
CA SER A 310 -3.35 -0.42 -4.96
C SER A 310 -2.01 0.18 -4.53
N ASP A 311 -1.00 -0.64 -4.20
CA ASP A 311 0.36 -0.17 -3.90
C ASP A 311 0.97 0.57 -5.10
N ALA A 312 0.80 0.06 -6.33
CA ALA A 312 1.32 0.69 -7.54
C ALA A 312 0.69 2.06 -7.79
N GLN A 313 -0.65 2.15 -7.70
CA GLN A 313 -1.38 3.39 -7.88
C GLN A 313 -0.98 4.43 -6.82
N VAL A 314 -1.00 4.05 -5.55
CA VAL A 314 -0.69 4.96 -4.45
C VAL A 314 0.78 5.39 -4.47
N LYS A 315 1.71 4.47 -4.75
CA LYS A 315 3.13 4.81 -4.85
C LYS A 315 3.38 5.79 -5.98
N LEU A 316 2.85 5.52 -7.18
CA LEU A 316 3.03 6.40 -8.33
C LEU A 316 2.41 7.78 -8.06
N SER A 317 1.23 7.80 -7.45
CA SER A 317 0.57 9.02 -6.97
C SER A 317 1.45 9.80 -5.98
N TYR A 318 2.07 9.14 -5.00
CA TYR A 318 2.99 9.77 -4.06
C TYR A 318 4.21 10.37 -4.78
N ILE A 319 4.90 9.59 -5.61
CA ILE A 319 6.07 10.07 -6.36
C ILE A 319 5.73 11.30 -7.23
N LEU A 320 4.58 11.29 -7.90
CA LEU A 320 4.14 12.40 -8.76
C LEU A 320 3.61 13.61 -7.97
N GLY A 321 3.06 13.40 -6.78
CA GLY A 321 2.71 14.47 -5.83
C GLY A 321 3.92 15.34 -5.46
N HIS A 322 5.13 14.78 -5.58
CA HIS A 322 6.41 15.45 -5.35
C HIS A 322 7.22 15.73 -6.62
N LYS A 323 6.60 15.73 -7.80
CA LYS A 323 7.30 15.92 -9.09
C LYS A 323 8.19 17.16 -9.14
N GLU A 324 7.79 18.27 -8.54
CA GLU A 324 8.60 19.51 -8.53
C GLU A 324 9.85 19.39 -7.64
N VAL A 325 9.78 18.60 -6.56
CA VAL A 325 10.95 18.25 -5.74
C VAL A 325 11.91 17.38 -6.56
N LEU A 326 11.40 16.37 -7.26
CA LEU A 326 12.21 15.54 -8.15
C LEU A 326 12.86 16.34 -9.30
N LYS A 327 12.15 17.28 -9.92
CA LYS A 327 12.73 18.18 -10.94
C LYS A 327 13.86 19.02 -10.37
N THR A 328 13.69 19.54 -9.16
CA THR A 328 14.73 20.33 -8.48
C THR A 328 15.96 19.49 -8.19
N ILE A 329 15.77 18.28 -7.65
CA ILE A 329 16.86 17.33 -7.36
C ILE A 329 17.55 16.89 -8.66
N SER A 330 16.79 16.53 -9.69
CA SER A 330 17.31 16.15 -11.01
C SER A 330 18.26 17.20 -11.58
N ARG A 331 17.86 18.48 -11.59
CA ARG A 331 18.69 19.60 -12.05
C ARG A 331 19.93 19.78 -11.18
N ARG A 332 19.75 19.81 -9.85
CA ARG A 332 20.86 20.02 -8.90
C ARG A 332 21.91 18.92 -8.98
N GLU A 333 21.46 17.68 -9.13
CA GLU A 333 22.31 16.49 -9.08
C GLU A 333 22.83 16.06 -10.45
N ASN A 334 22.39 16.73 -11.53
CA ASN A 334 22.65 16.39 -12.92
C ASN A 334 22.30 14.93 -13.26
N VAL A 335 21.09 14.52 -12.86
CA VAL A 335 20.51 13.20 -13.17
C VAL A 335 19.26 13.39 -14.01
N ASP A 336 19.09 12.59 -15.06
CA ASP A 336 17.89 12.63 -15.90
C ASP A 336 16.60 12.46 -15.05
N TYR A 337 15.64 13.35 -15.26
CA TYR A 337 14.42 13.42 -14.44
C TYR A 337 13.57 12.15 -14.56
N GLU A 338 13.45 11.59 -15.76
CA GLU A 338 12.68 10.37 -15.98
C GLU A 338 13.39 9.16 -15.36
N VAL A 339 14.70 9.05 -15.50
CA VAL A 339 15.50 8.01 -14.82
C VAL A 339 15.32 8.11 -13.29
N LEU A 340 15.36 9.32 -12.73
CA LEU A 340 15.16 9.54 -11.30
C LEU A 340 13.75 9.16 -10.85
N LEU A 341 12.72 9.54 -11.60
CA LEU A 341 11.32 9.22 -11.29
C LEU A 341 11.05 7.71 -11.36
N ILE A 342 11.49 7.05 -12.43
CA ILE A 342 11.34 5.61 -12.62
C ILE A 342 12.12 4.86 -11.52
N SER A 343 13.35 5.27 -11.23
CA SER A 343 14.15 4.68 -10.14
C SER A 343 13.49 4.86 -8.77
N SER A 344 12.83 6.01 -8.56
CA SER A 344 12.09 6.29 -7.32
C SER A 344 10.87 5.38 -7.18
N PHE A 345 10.09 5.22 -8.26
CA PHE A 345 8.94 4.31 -8.28
C PHE A 345 9.35 2.84 -8.10
N LEU A 346 10.47 2.41 -8.69
CA LEU A 346 10.92 1.01 -8.66
C LEU A 346 11.79 0.65 -7.46
N SER A 347 12.25 1.61 -6.65
CA SER A 347 13.03 1.31 -5.44
C SER A 347 12.17 0.56 -4.40
N GLY A 348 12.65 -0.59 -3.90
CA GLY A 348 11.90 -1.48 -3.00
C GLY A 348 10.87 -2.38 -3.70
N VAL A 349 10.90 -2.43 -5.03
CA VAL A 349 10.10 -3.33 -5.87
C VAL A 349 10.97 -4.49 -6.32
N THR A 350 10.45 -5.71 -6.18
CA THR A 350 11.10 -6.90 -6.73
C THR A 350 10.64 -7.08 -8.17
N LEU A 351 11.57 -6.99 -9.11
CA LEU A 351 11.31 -7.22 -10.54
C LEU A 351 11.72 -8.64 -10.93
N THR A 352 11.00 -9.23 -11.88
CA THR A 352 11.46 -10.44 -12.54
C THR A 352 12.68 -10.15 -13.43
N LYS A 353 13.38 -11.22 -13.82
CA LYS A 353 14.49 -11.13 -14.77
C LYS A 353 14.05 -10.47 -16.09
N ASN A 354 12.91 -10.88 -16.64
CA ASN A 354 12.40 -10.36 -17.90
C ASN A 354 12.09 -8.86 -17.83
N GLN A 355 11.44 -8.40 -16.75
CA GLN A 355 11.15 -6.99 -16.53
C GLN A 355 12.43 -6.16 -16.43
N SER A 356 13.41 -6.65 -15.66
CA SER A 356 14.70 -6.00 -15.46
C SER A 356 15.49 -5.88 -16.76
N GLU A 357 15.48 -6.92 -17.58
CA GLU A 357 16.12 -6.89 -18.91
C GLU A 357 15.43 -5.92 -19.86
N GLU A 358 14.09 -5.89 -19.87
CA GLU A 358 13.35 -5.08 -20.83
C GLU A 358 13.45 -3.58 -20.52
N ILE A 359 13.39 -3.20 -19.24
CA ILE A 359 13.61 -1.81 -18.85
C ILE A 359 15.04 -1.35 -19.16
N ALA A 360 16.04 -2.23 -18.96
CA ALA A 360 17.43 -1.91 -19.29
C ALA A 360 17.63 -1.72 -20.81
N LYS A 361 17.01 -2.58 -21.64
CA LYS A 361 17.03 -2.44 -23.11
C LYS A 361 16.40 -1.13 -23.56
N ARG A 362 15.24 -0.77 -23.02
CA ARG A 362 14.55 0.50 -23.32
C ARG A 362 15.43 1.69 -23.00
N LEU A 363 15.96 1.78 -21.78
CA LEU A 363 16.78 2.93 -21.37
C LEU A 363 18.03 3.08 -22.23
N LYS A 364 18.68 1.96 -22.60
CA LYS A 364 19.79 1.95 -23.56
C LYS A 364 19.38 2.48 -24.94
N LYS A 365 18.22 2.05 -25.46
CA LYS A 365 17.67 2.51 -26.76
C LYS A 365 17.37 4.00 -26.77
N GLU A 366 16.83 4.52 -25.66
CA GLU A 366 16.52 5.95 -25.47
C GLU A 366 17.75 6.81 -25.16
N ARG A 367 18.96 6.20 -25.09
CA ARG A 367 20.22 6.86 -24.70
C ARG A 367 20.12 7.58 -23.35
N LYS A 368 19.34 7.02 -22.42
CA LYS A 368 19.19 7.52 -21.05
C LYS A 368 20.15 6.79 -20.11
N GLY A 369 20.34 7.35 -18.92
CA GLY A 369 21.10 6.72 -17.84
C GLY A 369 20.48 5.39 -17.38
N LYS A 370 21.17 4.69 -16.49
CA LYS A 370 20.67 3.46 -15.87
C LYS A 370 19.74 3.80 -14.70
N ILE A 371 18.71 2.98 -14.49
CA ILE A 371 17.90 3.04 -13.27
C ILE A 371 18.72 2.56 -12.06
N GLY A 372 18.61 3.29 -10.96
CA GLY A 372 19.24 2.94 -9.69
C GLY A 372 18.20 2.42 -8.70
N LEU A 373 18.14 1.11 -8.53
CA LEU A 373 17.15 0.48 -7.64
C LEU A 373 17.75 0.19 -6.27
N LEU A 374 17.06 0.64 -5.22
CA LEU A 374 17.33 0.23 -3.85
C LEU A 374 16.52 -1.04 -3.52
N GLU A 375 17.08 -1.93 -2.70
CA GLU A 375 16.38 -3.16 -2.26
C GLU A 375 15.20 -2.86 -1.32
N TYR A 376 15.22 -1.70 -0.66
CA TYR A 376 14.14 -1.20 0.18
C TYR A 376 13.49 0.05 -0.44
N ASP A 377 12.28 0.36 0.01
CA ASP A 377 11.58 1.56 -0.43
C ASP A 377 12.02 2.76 0.42
N PRO A 378 12.82 3.70 -0.13
CA PRO A 378 13.37 4.79 0.67
C PRO A 378 12.32 5.82 1.05
N PHE A 379 11.14 5.78 0.43
CA PHE A 379 10.05 6.74 0.62
C PHE A 379 9.09 6.36 1.72
N VAL A 380 9.19 5.18 2.34
CA VAL A 380 8.30 4.79 3.45
C VAL A 380 8.72 5.45 4.76
N SER A 381 10.01 5.36 5.13
CA SER A 381 10.46 5.83 6.45
C SER A 381 11.17 7.20 6.44
N ASN A 382 11.60 7.69 5.29
CA ASN A 382 12.32 8.96 5.17
C ASN A 382 11.42 10.08 4.64
N SER A 383 11.84 11.34 4.85
CA SER A 383 11.30 12.46 4.07
C SER A 383 11.54 12.23 2.58
N PHE A 384 10.70 12.85 1.74
CA PHE A 384 10.78 12.67 0.29
C PHE A 384 12.16 13.06 -0.26
N GLU A 385 12.71 14.20 0.16
CA GLU A 385 14.00 14.70 -0.29
C GLU A 385 15.15 13.75 0.06
N LYS A 386 15.12 13.20 1.28
CA LYS A 386 16.13 12.23 1.73
C LYS A 386 16.00 10.93 0.93
N GLY A 387 14.78 10.46 0.71
CA GLY A 387 14.52 9.27 -0.11
C GLY A 387 15.04 9.43 -1.54
N ALA A 388 14.71 10.55 -2.19
CA ALA A 388 15.18 10.88 -3.54
C ALA A 388 16.71 11.02 -3.60
N GLY A 389 17.36 11.58 -2.57
CA GLY A 389 18.82 11.65 -2.48
C GLY A 389 19.51 10.28 -2.41
N LEU A 390 18.91 9.31 -1.72
CA LEU A 390 19.40 7.92 -1.70
C LEU A 390 19.28 7.27 -3.08
N VAL A 391 18.18 7.52 -3.79
CA VAL A 391 17.98 7.04 -5.17
C VAL A 391 19.02 7.67 -6.11
N VAL A 392 19.27 8.98 -6.01
CA VAL A 392 20.33 9.65 -6.79
C VAL A 392 21.69 9.02 -6.52
N SER A 393 22.03 8.78 -5.25
CA SER A 393 23.29 8.14 -4.87
C SER A 393 23.42 6.76 -5.49
N LYS A 394 22.32 5.99 -5.53
CA LYS A 394 22.28 4.69 -6.19
C LYS A 394 22.46 4.83 -7.71
N ILE A 395 21.78 5.75 -8.38
CA ILE A 395 21.92 5.99 -9.82
C ILE A 395 23.38 6.33 -10.17
N LYS A 396 24.02 7.23 -9.42
CA LYS A 396 25.41 7.67 -9.66
C LYS A 396 26.46 6.58 -9.42
N SER A 397 26.10 5.49 -8.73
CA SER A 397 27.02 4.38 -8.42
C SER A 397 27.13 3.31 -9.52
N ILE A 398 26.31 3.39 -10.57
CA ILE A 398 26.17 2.38 -11.65
C ILE A 398 26.65 2.97 -12.98
#